data_AF-A0A1G0Z1D9-F1
#
_entry.id   AF-A0A1G0Z1D9-F1
#
_cell.length_a   1.000
_cell.length_b   1.000
_cell.length_c   1.000
_cell.angle_alpha   90.00
_cell.angle_beta   90.00
_cell.angle_gamma   90.00
#
_symmetry.space_group_name_H-M   'P 1'
#
loop_
_entity.id
_entity.type
_entity.pdbx_description
1 polymer ?
#
loop_
_entity_poly.entity_id
_entity_poly.type
_entity_poly.pdbx_seq_one_letter_code
_entity_poly.pdbx_strand_id
1 'polypeptide(L)'
;MHNANIHITEVLPMKASIVDLRYHMHDVIKALDRNESVEILYHRKKIGVITPTKTESPGRVQDHPFFGIATHDELSLKVLKT
;
A
#
# COMPACT_ATOMS: atom_id res chain seq x y z
N MET A 1 16.58 22.49 -13.04
CA MET A 1 15.46 21.65 -13.53
C MET A 1 14.67 21.22 -12.30
N HIS A 2 13.42 21.66 -12.16
CA HIS A 2 12.58 21.33 -11.01
C HIS A 2 11.73 20.11 -11.35
N ASN A 3 12.07 18.95 -10.79
CA ASN A 3 11.23 17.76 -10.89
C ASN A 3 10.04 17.93 -9.94
N ALA A 4 8.87 18.18 -10.49
CA ALA A 4 7.62 18.12 -9.74
C ALA A 4 7.20 16.65 -9.62
N ASN A 5 7.54 16.02 -8.49
CA ASN A 5 6.93 14.76 -8.12
C ASN A 5 5.46 15.03 -7.80
N ILE A 6 4.56 14.70 -8.72
CA ILE A 6 3.12 14.71 -8.48
C ILE A 6 2.81 13.51 -7.56
N HIS A 7 2.79 13.74 -6.25
CA HIS A 7 2.19 12.82 -5.29
C HIS A 7 0.67 12.90 -5.46
N ILE A 8 0.10 12.13 -6.39
CA ILE A 8 -1.35 11.90 -6.41
C ILE A 8 -1.66 10.99 -5.22
N THR A 9 -1.83 11.58 -4.03
CA THR A 9 -2.21 10.85 -2.80
C THR A 9 -3.63 11.20 -2.38
N GLU A 10 -4.54 11.38 -3.35
CA GLU A 10 -5.97 11.35 -3.06
C GLU A 10 -6.52 10.02 -3.58
N VAL A 11 -6.28 8.96 -2.80
CA VAL A 11 -7.00 7.71 -2.99
C VAL A 11 -8.45 8.00 -2.59
N LEU A 12 -9.34 8.11 -3.57
CA LEU A 12 -10.77 8.33 -3.31
C LEU A 12 -11.29 7.12 -2.51
N PRO A 13 -11.70 7.30 -1.24
CA PRO A 13 -12.08 6.19 -0.40
C PRO A 13 -13.39 5.57 -0.86
N MET A 14 -13.53 4.25 -0.71
CA MET A 14 -14.80 3.55 -0.94
C MET A 14 -15.88 4.18 -0.07
N LYS A 15 -17.10 4.38 -0.61
CA LYS A 15 -18.25 4.89 0.14
C LYS A 15 -19.27 3.78 0.34
N ALA A 16 -19.75 3.62 1.57
CA ALA A 16 -20.77 2.65 1.92
C ALA A 16 -21.89 3.33 2.72
N SER A 17 -23.14 3.12 2.34
CA SER A 17 -24.29 3.49 3.15
C SER A 17 -24.58 2.44 4.23
N ILE A 18 -25.48 2.77 5.16
CA ILE A 18 -25.97 1.79 6.15
C ILE A 18 -26.62 0.56 5.50
N VAL A 19 -27.22 0.73 4.30
CA VAL A 19 -27.80 -0.39 3.56
C VAL A 19 -26.70 -1.30 3.02
N ASP A 20 -25.61 -0.72 2.51
CA ASP A 20 -24.45 -1.46 2.01
C ASP A 20 -23.74 -2.21 3.13
N LEU A 21 -23.60 -1.60 4.32
CA LEU A 21 -23.06 -2.27 5.50
C LEU A 21 -23.90 -3.47 5.94
N ARG A 22 -25.20 -3.50 5.62
CA ARG A 22 -26.08 -4.61 5.97
C ARG A 22 -26.04 -5.74 4.94
N TYR A 23 -26.14 -5.39 3.66
CA TYR A 23 -26.37 -6.37 2.60
C TYR A 23 -25.15 -6.62 1.71
N HIS A 24 -24.22 -5.67 1.64
CA HIS A 24 -23.01 -5.71 0.80
C HIS A 24 -21.73 -5.68 1.64
N MET A 25 -21.83 -6.20 2.87
CA MET A 25 -20.75 -6.13 3.84
C MET A 25 -19.49 -6.89 3.41
N HIS A 26 -19.66 -7.91 2.57
CA HIS A 26 -18.56 -8.62 1.91
C HIS A 26 -17.67 -7.69 1.07
N ASP A 27 -18.25 -6.73 0.36
CA ASP A 27 -17.48 -5.81 -0.48
C ASP A 27 -16.72 -4.79 0.37
N VAL A 28 -17.33 -4.36 1.48
CA VAL A 28 -16.68 -3.53 2.51
C VAL A 28 -15.47 -4.23 3.11
N ILE A 29 -15.61 -5.52 3.46
CA ILE A 29 -14.51 -6.34 3.98
C ILE A 29 -13.39 -6.47 2.93
N LYS A 30 -13.73 -6.70 1.66
CA LYS A 30 -12.73 -6.78 0.57
C LYS A 30 -11.93 -5.49 0.38
N ALA A 31 -12.56 -4.33 0.51
CA ALA A 31 -11.86 -3.05 0.43
C ALA A 31 -10.87 -2.89 1.60
N LEU A 32 -11.31 -3.22 2.83
CA LEU A 32 -10.44 -3.19 4.01
C LEU A 32 -9.26 -4.16 3.89
N ASP A 33 -9.48 -5.37 3.34
CA ASP A 33 -8.42 -6.36 3.09
C ASP A 33 -7.37 -5.87 2.09
N ARG A 34 -7.80 -5.05 1.11
CA ARG A 34 -6.91 -4.35 0.16
C ARG A 34 -6.24 -3.11 0.75
N ASN A 35 -6.37 -2.91 2.06
CA ASN A 35 -5.85 -1.75 2.77
C ASN A 35 -6.47 -0.41 2.31
N GLU A 36 -7.69 -0.46 1.75
CA GLU A 36 -8.47 0.74 1.39
C GLU A 36 -9.34 1.17 2.59
N SER A 37 -9.47 2.47 2.80
CA SER A 37 -10.38 3.02 3.83
C SER A 37 -11.80 3.16 3.28
N VAL A 38 -12.80 2.90 4.13
CA VAL A 38 -14.23 2.95 3.74
C VAL A 38 -14.95 4.06 4.49
N GLU A 39 -15.46 5.06 3.77
CA GLU A 39 -16.32 6.10 4.30
C GLU A 39 -17.75 5.59 4.51
N ILE A 40 -18.27 5.78 5.71
CA ILE A 40 -19.66 5.45 6.03
C ILE A 40 -20.53 6.68 5.81
N LEU A 41 -21.63 6.50 5.06
CA LEU A 41 -22.62 7.52 4.77
C LEU A 41 -23.97 7.20 5.44
N TYR A 42 -24.62 8.25 5.96
CA TYR A 42 -26.03 8.23 6.37
C TYR A 42 -26.77 9.33 5.63
N HIS A 43 -27.80 8.98 4.84
CA HIS A 43 -28.49 9.92 3.94
C HIS A 43 -27.53 10.83 3.16
N ARG A 44 -26.49 10.25 2.55
CA ARG A 44 -25.45 10.95 1.75
C ARG A 44 -24.49 11.82 2.56
N LYS A 45 -24.64 11.92 3.88
CA LYS A 45 -23.72 12.62 4.76
C LYS A 45 -22.66 11.66 5.29
N LYS A 46 -21.38 12.05 5.20
CA LYS A 46 -20.29 11.32 5.85
C LYS A 46 -20.49 11.33 7.36
N ILE A 47 -20.53 10.14 7.96
CA ILE A 47 -20.68 9.95 9.40
C ILE A 47 -19.45 9.32 10.06
N GLY A 48 -18.60 8.63 9.29
CA GLY A 48 -17.41 8.00 9.82
C GLY A 48 -16.54 7.37 8.74
N VAL A 49 -15.43 6.77 9.16
CA VAL A 49 -14.50 6.01 8.31
C VAL A 49 -14.11 4.73 9.03
N ILE A 50 -14.13 3.61 8.32
CA ILE A 50 -13.52 2.34 8.76
C ILE A 50 -12.14 2.28 8.12
N THR A 51 -11.13 2.14 8.96
CA THR A 51 -9.73 2.01 8.55
C THR A 51 -9.25 0.58 8.80
N PRO A 52 -8.47 -0.02 7.88
CA PRO A 52 -7.84 -1.31 8.10
C PRO A 52 -6.87 -1.25 9.29
N THR A 53 -6.77 -2.32 10.08
CA THR A 53 -6.08 -2.31 11.38
C THR A 53 -4.55 -2.19 11.27
N LYS A 54 -3.96 -2.56 10.13
CA LYS A 54 -2.56 -2.37 9.67
C LYS A 54 -2.20 -3.59 8.81
N THR A 55 -1.91 -3.37 7.54
CA THR A 55 -0.98 -4.26 6.83
C THR A 55 0.39 -3.64 7.04
N GLU A 56 1.32 -4.40 7.62
CA GLU A 56 2.72 -3.99 7.70
C GLU A 56 3.14 -3.48 6.32
N SER A 57 3.70 -2.28 6.26
CA SER A 57 4.34 -1.83 5.02
C SER A 57 5.35 -2.91 4.66
N PRO A 58 5.36 -3.45 3.42
CA PRO A 58 6.50 -4.25 2.99
C PRO A 58 7.74 -3.40 3.32
N GLY A 59 8.71 -4.00 4.02
CA GLY A 59 9.93 -3.30 4.45
C GLY A 59 10.52 -2.46 3.33
N ARG A 60 11.33 -1.44 3.65
CA ARG A 60 11.85 -0.55 2.61
C ARG A 60 12.45 -1.44 1.52
N VAL A 61 12.19 -1.15 0.25
CA VAL A 61 12.71 -1.99 -0.87
C VAL A 61 14.24 -2.15 -0.76
N GLN A 62 14.90 -1.15 -0.18
CA GLN A 62 16.33 -1.13 0.19
C GLN A 62 16.75 -2.21 1.20
N ASP A 63 15.84 -2.65 2.06
CA ASP A 63 16.08 -3.67 3.10
C ASP A 63 15.90 -5.10 2.55
N HIS A 64 15.47 -5.26 1.30
CA HIS A 64 15.30 -6.58 0.70
C HIS A 64 16.68 -7.19 0.37
N PRO A 65 16.94 -8.49 0.67
CA PRO A 65 18.25 -9.13 0.49
C PRO A 65 18.87 -8.99 -0.91
N PHE A 66 18.03 -8.81 -1.93
CA PHE A 66 18.45 -8.56 -3.31
C PHE A 66 19.23 -7.24 -3.49
N PHE A 67 18.90 -6.18 -2.76
CA PHE A 67 19.42 -4.82 -3.00
C PHE A 67 20.77 -4.52 -2.32
N GLY A 68 21.43 -5.52 -1.71
CA GLY A 68 22.77 -5.40 -1.09
C GLY A 68 23.86 -6.26 -1.72
N ILE A 69 23.56 -7.06 -2.75
CA ILE A 69 24.52 -8.00 -3.36
C ILE A 69 25.64 -7.28 -4.14
N ALA A 70 25.37 -6.10 -4.70
CA ALA A 70 26.34 -5.38 -5.53
C ALA A 70 27.53 -4.76 -4.76
N THR A 71 27.50 -4.75 -3.41
CA THR A 71 28.60 -4.20 -2.60
C THR A 71 29.62 -5.23 -2.14
N HIS A 72 29.47 -6.52 -2.51
CA HIS A 72 30.39 -7.59 -2.09
C HIS A 72 31.12 -8.29 -3.26
N ASP A 73 31.12 -7.70 -4.46
CA ASP A 73 31.90 -8.18 -5.60
C ASP A 73 33.36 -7.66 -5.59
N GLU A 74 34.05 -7.84 -4.46
CA GLU A 74 35.52 -7.89 -4.45
C GLU A 74 36.05 -9.33 -4.33
N LEU A 75 35.17 -10.34 -4.31
CA LEU A 75 35.60 -11.73 -4.23
C LEU A 75 35.68 -12.37 -5.63
N SER A 76 36.91 -12.36 -6.12
CA SER A 76 37.51 -13.42 -6.96
C SER A 76 37.43 -13.28 -8.48
N LEU A 77 38.09 -12.26 -9.03
CA LEU A 77 38.77 -12.39 -10.33
C LEU A 77 40.28 -12.39 -10.13
N LYS A 78 40.80 -13.44 -9.47
CA LYS A 78 42.23 -13.64 -9.27
C LYS A 78 42.69 -15.04 -9.63
N VAL A 79 42.10 -15.64 -10.66
CA VAL A 79 42.71 -16.79 -11.33
C VAL A 79 42.39 -16.66 -12.80
N LEU A 80 43.38 -16.25 -13.58
CA LEU A 80 43.64 -16.57 -14.99
C LEU A 80 44.70 -15.57 -15.49
N LYS A 81 45.88 -15.60 -14.85
CA LYS A 81 47.14 -15.28 -15.52
C LYS A 81 47.76 -16.61 -15.93
N THR A 82 47.74 -16.93 -17.21
CA THR A 82 48.76 -17.72 -17.92
C THR A 82 48.68 -17.32 -19.37
#